data_AF-A0A1G5FRU2-F1
#
_entry.id   AF-A0A1G5FRU2-F1
#
_cell.length_a   1.000
_cell.length_b   1.000
_cell.length_c   1.000
_cell.angle_alpha   90.00
_cell.angle_beta   90.00
_cell.angle_gamma   90.00
#
_symmetry.space_group_name_H-M   'P 1'
#
loop_
_entity.id
_entity.type
_entity.pdbx_description
1 polymer ?
#
loop_
_entity_poly.entity_id
_entity_poly.type
_entity_poly.pdbx_seq_one_letter_code
_entity_poly.pdbx_strand_id
1 'polypeptide(L)' 'MSLPDDTATAAPLQVRRGDASPEELAAVVAVVSEALVREEQTAVADDPAVSAWRASGRGIHRGIRRDVPWGRWAG' A
#
# COMPACT_ATOMS: atom_id res chain seq x y z
N MET A 1 -7.24 17.07 -10.19
CA MET A 1 -6.55 15.94 -9.55
C MET A 1 -7.26 15.74 -8.23
N SER A 2 -8.15 14.75 -8.12
CA SER A 2 -8.84 14.47 -6.85
C SER A 2 -7.83 13.82 -5.90
N LEU A 3 -7.74 14.36 -4.69
CA LEU A 3 -7.04 13.68 -3.60
C LEU A 3 -7.76 12.35 -3.32
N PRO A 4 -7.03 11.29 -2.97
CA PRO A 4 -7.66 10.06 -2.49
C PRO A 4 -8.55 10.37 -1.29
N ASP A 5 -9.62 9.62 -1.14
CA ASP A 5 -10.52 9.74 0.01
C ASP A 5 -9.74 9.29 1.26
N ASP A 6 -9.28 10.25 2.07
CA ASP A 6 -8.48 9.97 3.28
C ASP A 6 -9.21 9.03 4.26
N THR A 7 -10.55 8.98 4.19
CA THR A 7 -11.35 8.07 5.00
C THR A 7 -11.11 6.60 4.68
N ALA A 8 -10.66 6.27 3.45
CA ALA A 8 -10.38 4.90 3.05
C ALA A 8 -9.04 4.37 3.63
N THR A 9 -8.16 5.26 4.11
CA THR A 9 -6.84 4.90 4.69
C THR A 9 -6.79 5.08 6.21
N ALA A 10 -7.82 5.66 6.82
CA ALA A 10 -7.86 5.89 8.26
C ALA A 10 -7.87 4.56 9.05
N ALA A 11 -6.85 4.35 9.89
CA ALA A 11 -6.80 3.20 10.79
C ALA A 11 -7.86 3.34 11.90
N PRO A 12 -8.76 2.37 12.09
CA PRO A 12 -9.82 2.48 13.09
C PRO A 12 -9.26 2.33 14.51
N LEU A 13 -9.56 3.29 15.39
CA LEU A 13 -9.30 3.22 16.84
C LEU A 13 -10.58 2.82 17.57
N GLN A 14 -10.54 1.76 18.37
CA GLN A 14 -11.68 1.27 19.15
C GLN A 14 -11.35 1.07 20.63
N VAL A 15 -12.16 1.66 21.50
CA VAL A 15 -12.11 1.44 22.95
C VAL A 15 -12.91 0.16 23.28
N ARG A 16 -12.22 -0.91 23.69
CA ARG A 16 -12.87 -2.22 23.95
C ARG A 16 -13.58 -2.30 25.29
N ARG A 17 -13.20 -1.47 26.27
CA ARG A 17 -13.73 -1.47 27.64
C ARG A 17 -13.47 -0.10 28.28
N GLY A 18 -14.37 0.31 29.18
CA GLY A 18 -14.30 1.58 29.88
C GLY A 18 -14.93 2.71 29.07
N ASP A 19 -14.91 3.90 29.65
CA ASP A 19 -15.32 5.15 28.99
C ASP A 19 -14.08 6.05 28.96
N ALA A 20 -13.41 6.08 27.81
CA ALA A 20 -12.20 6.87 27.65
C ALA A 20 -12.58 8.33 27.43
N SER A 21 -11.94 9.24 28.17
CA SER A 21 -12.22 10.65 28.01
C SER A 21 -11.72 11.17 26.66
N PRO A 22 -12.29 12.27 26.14
CA PRO A 22 -11.79 12.92 24.92
C PRO A 22 -10.29 13.26 25.00
N GLU A 23 -9.81 13.66 26.18
CA GLU A 23 -8.42 14.01 26.42
C GLU A 23 -7.51 12.79 26.36
N GLU A 24 -7.95 11.65 26.88
CA GLU A 24 -7.20 10.38 26.80
C GLU A 24 -7.10 9.89 25.35
N LEU A 25 -8.20 9.98 24.59
CA LEU A 25 -8.19 9.64 23.16
C LEU A 25 -7.25 10.55 22.37
N ALA A 26 -7.27 11.86 22.66
CA ALA A 26 -6.36 12.83 22.04
C ALA A 26 -4.89 12.51 22.35
N ALA A 27 -4.58 12.13 23.60
CA ALA A 27 -3.23 11.74 23.99
C ALA A 27 -2.74 10.51 23.22
N VAL A 28 -3.58 9.49 23.04
CA VAL A 28 -3.24 8.30 22.25
C VAL A 28 -2.99 8.66 20.79
N VAL A 29 -3.89 9.43 20.18
CA VAL A 29 -3.73 9.86 18.78
C VAL A 29 -2.45 10.67 18.60
N ALA A 30 -2.12 11.57 19.52
CA ALA A 30 -0.91 12.38 19.47
C ALA A 30 0.36 11.51 19.48
N VAL A 31 0.44 10.56 20.41
CA VAL A 31 1.61 9.66 20.54
C VAL A 31 1.76 8.76 19.31
N VAL A 32 0.67 8.17 18.82
CA VAL A 32 0.70 7.30 17.63
C VAL A 32 1.07 8.09 16.37
N SER A 33 0.52 9.30 16.21
CA SER A 33 0.85 10.18 15.09
C SER A 33 2.33 10.56 15.11
N GLU A 34 2.88 10.91 16.28
CA GLU A 34 4.30 11.22 16.42
C GLU A 34 5.19 10.03 16.07
N ALA A 35 4.83 8.82 16.54
CA ALA A 35 5.54 7.60 16.20
C ALA A 35 5.51 7.33 14.69
N LEU A 36 4.37 7.49 14.04
CA LEU A 36 4.23 7.32 12.59
C LEU A 36 5.09 8.31 11.81
N VAL A 37 5.06 9.60 12.18
CA VAL A 37 5.92 10.62 11.53
C VAL A 37 7.40 10.28 11.69
N ARG A 38 7.81 9.77 12.86
CA ARG A 38 9.19 9.34 13.11
C ARG A 38 9.56 8.13 12.27
N GLU A 39 8.66 7.15 12.14
CA GLU A 39 8.84 6.00 11.26
C GLU A 39 8.98 6.45 9.81
N GLU A 40 8.11 7.33 9.31
CA GLU A 40 8.19 7.90 7.96
C GLU A 40 9.52 8.62 7.71
N GLN A 41 10.02 9.38 8.68
CA GLN A 41 11.32 10.07 8.58
C GLN A 41 12.50 9.11 8.52
N THR A 42 12.36 7.92 9.08
CA THR A 42 13.41 6.87 9.08
C THR A 42 13.20 5.84 7.98
N ALA A 43 12.09 5.90 7.25
CA ALA A 43 11.80 5.04 6.13
C ALA A 43 12.69 5.42 4.93
N VAL A 44 13.83 4.74 4.80
CA VAL A 44 14.79 4.91 3.68
C VAL A 44 14.46 3.92 2.53
N ALA A 45 13.19 3.58 2.32
CA ALA A 45 12.84 2.79 1.15
C ALA A 45 12.98 3.69 -0.09
N ASP A 46 13.89 3.33 -1.00
CA ASP A 46 13.92 3.95 -2.32
C ASP A 46 12.55 3.74 -2.99
N ASP A 47 11.86 4.84 -3.31
CA ASP A 47 10.62 4.80 -4.08
C ASP A 47 10.89 3.94 -5.32
N PRO A 48 10.14 2.84 -5.57
CA PRO A 48 10.48 1.89 -6.61
C PRO A 48 10.56 2.61 -7.95
N ALA A 49 11.79 2.88 -8.40
CA ALA A 49 12.04 3.55 -9.66
C ALA A 49 11.32 2.75 -10.74
N VAL A 50 10.30 3.37 -11.35
CA VAL A 50 9.57 2.74 -12.45
C VAL A 50 10.60 2.49 -13.54
N SER A 51 10.94 1.22 -13.76
CA SER A 51 11.94 0.90 -14.77
C SER A 51 11.49 1.48 -16.11
N ALA A 52 12.43 1.98 -16.91
CA ALA A 52 12.12 2.51 -18.24
C ALA A 52 11.32 1.49 -19.08
N TRP A 53 11.51 0.20 -18.83
CA TRP A 53 10.72 -0.90 -19.37
C TRP A 53 9.24 -0.87 -18.92
N ARG A 54 8.96 -0.75 -17.61
CA ARG A 54 7.60 -0.66 -17.06
C ARG A 54 6.90 0.62 -17.49
N ALA A 55 7.62 1.73 -17.57
CA ALA A 55 7.11 3.02 -18.05
C ALA A 55 6.81 3.01 -19.57
N SER A 56 7.61 2.29 -20.37
CA SER A 56 7.46 2.29 -21.83
C SER A 56 6.20 1.60 -22.35
N GLY A 57 5.42 0.91 -21.50
CA GLY A 57 4.19 0.25 -21.91
C GLY A 57 4.36 -0.78 -23.03
N ARG A 58 5.60 -1.18 -23.35
CA ARG A 58 5.92 -2.24 -24.30
C ARG A 58 5.57 -3.58 -23.66
N GLY A 59 4.25 -3.81 -23.61
CA GLY A 59 3.63 -4.93 -22.95
C GLY A 59 4.15 -6.26 -23.45
N ILE A 60 4.90 -6.95 -22.61
CA ILE A 60 5.08 -8.41 -22.66
C ILE A 60 3.82 -9.08 -22.07
N HIS A 61 2.64 -8.52 -22.34
CA HIS A 61 1.36 -9.06 -21.88
C HIS A 61 0.39 -9.18 -23.06
N ARG A 62 0.70 -10.13 -23.94
CA ARG A 62 -0.22 -11.26 -24.06
C ARG A 62 0.46 -12.40 -23.31
N GLY A 63 -0.18 -12.88 -22.24
CA GLY A 63 0.29 -14.07 -21.54
C GLY A 63 0.61 -15.18 -22.53
N ILE A 64 1.65 -15.96 -22.25
CA ILE A 64 2.02 -17.13 -23.06
C ILE A 64 0.76 -17.99 -23.24
N ARG A 65 0.34 -18.21 -24.48
CA ARG A 65 -0.84 -19.02 -24.84
C ARG A 65 -0.64 -20.44 -24.35
N ARG A 66 -1.23 -20.78 -23.20
CA ARG A 66 -1.16 -22.12 -22.60
C ARG A 66 -2.09 -23.13 -23.26
N ASP A 67 -3.01 -22.64 -24.08
CA ASP A 67 -3.91 -23.41 -24.92
C ASP A 67 -3.26 -23.92 -26.21
N VAL A 68 -2.01 -23.52 -26.50
CA VAL A 68 -1.25 -24.02 -27.64
C VAL A 68 -0.30 -25.12 -27.17
N PRO A 69 -0.48 -26.38 -27.60
CA PRO A 69 0.46 -27.45 -27.28
C PRO A 69 1.84 -27.11 -27.84
N TRP A 70 2.91 -27.52 -27.13
CA TRP A 70 4.30 -27.22 -27.50
C TRP A 70 4.74 -28.03 -28.74
N GLY A 71 4.23 -27.65 -29.91
CA GLY A 71 4.58 -28.23 -31.20
C GLY A 71 4.54 -29.76 -31.23
N ARG A 72 5.43 -30.34 -32.03
CA ARG A 72 5.56 -31.79 -32.29
C ARG A 72 5.90 -32.66 -31.06
N TRP A 73 5.96 -32.09 -29.87
CA TRP A 73 6.38 -32.75 -28.63
C TRP A 73 5.21 -33.03 -27.67
N ALA A 74 3.98 -32.80 -28.12
CA ALA A 74 2.76 -33.11 -27.36
C ALA A 74 2.22 -34.53 -27.60
N GLY A 75 3.00 -35.42 -28.23
CA GLY A 75 2.71 -36.83 -28.47
C GLY A 75 3.99 -37.62 -28.69
#